data_AF-A0A2E1Q6S5-F1
#
_entry.id   AF-A0A2E1Q6S5-F1
#
_cell.length_a   1.000
_cell.length_b   1.000
_cell.length_c   1.000
_cell.angle_alpha   90.00
_cell.angle_beta   90.00
_cell.angle_gamma   90.00
#
_symmetry.space_group_name_H-M   'P 1'
#
loop_
_entity.id
_entity.type
_entity.pdbx_description
1 polymer ?
#
loop_
_entity_poly.entity_id
_entity_poly.type
_entity_poly.pdbx_seq_one_letter_code
_entity_poly.pdbx_strand_id
1 'polypeptide(L)'
;MSQLLPVLVLSGFVVVFGAAIIVVASLLGTKAAKSKTKLETYECGLESDMSGSTKVPIKFYLTAILFILFDIEIIFMYPWALSFNDFIRQGYGLYIMGAMGVFLLIFILGLLWEVKSKALEWE
;
A
#
# COMPACT_ATOMS: atom_id res chain seq x y z
N MET A 1 16.62 -0.77 -22.32
CA MET A 1 17.57 -1.11 -21.22
C MET A 1 18.24 0.11 -20.62
N SER A 2 18.71 1.09 -21.39
CA SER A 2 19.33 2.32 -20.87
C SER A 2 18.42 3.16 -19.94
N GLN A 3 17.09 3.12 -20.14
CA GLN A 3 16.13 3.82 -19.27
C GLN A 3 15.89 3.14 -17.91
N LEU A 4 16.09 1.82 -17.82
CA LEU A 4 15.97 1.06 -16.56
C LEU A 4 17.23 1.20 -15.71
N LEU A 5 18.37 1.49 -16.34
CA LEU A 5 19.66 1.57 -15.66
C LEU A 5 19.67 2.67 -14.56
N PRO A 6 19.18 3.91 -14.79
CA PRO A 6 19.06 4.90 -13.71
C PRO A 6 18.17 4.44 -12.56
N VAL A 7 17.06 3.77 -12.86
CA VAL A 7 16.11 3.30 -11.84
C VAL A 7 16.77 2.24 -10.96
N LEU A 8 17.49 1.28 -11.56
CA LEU A 8 18.19 0.23 -10.83
C LEU A 8 19.37 0.77 -10.01
N VAL A 9 20.10 1.74 -10.54
CA VAL A 9 21.21 2.39 -9.82
C VAL A 9 20.68 3.16 -8.61
N LEU A 10 19.59 3.93 -8.78
CA LEU A 10 18.98 4.68 -7.68
C LEU A 10 18.37 3.76 -6.63
N SER A 11 17.65 2.71 -7.02
CA SER A 11 17.08 1.76 -6.06
C SER A 11 18.18 1.02 -5.29
N GLY A 12 19.24 0.59 -5.98
CA GLY A 12 20.42 0.00 -5.36
C GLY A 12 21.10 0.96 -4.38
N PHE A 13 21.28 2.21 -4.78
CA PHE A 13 21.85 3.25 -3.90
C PHE A 13 21.01 3.45 -2.64
N VAL A 14 19.68 3.57 -2.75
CA VAL A 14 18.79 3.74 -1.59
C VAL A 14 18.91 2.57 -0.61
N VAL A 15 18.93 1.34 -1.11
CA VAL A 15 19.09 0.13 -0.28
C VAL A 15 20.45 0.12 0.41
N VAL A 16 21.54 0.36 -0.33
CA VAL A 16 22.90 0.37 0.22
C VAL A 16 23.07 1.49 1.24
N PHE A 17 22.56 2.68 0.94
CA PHE A 17 22.66 3.83 1.82
C PHE A 17 21.86 3.63 3.12
N GLY A 18 20.63 3.13 3.03
CA GLY A 18 19.82 2.77 4.20
C GLY A 18 20.49 1.71 5.06
N ALA A 19 21.03 0.66 4.45
CA ALA A 19 21.79 -0.37 5.16
C ALA A 19 23.06 0.19 5.81
N ALA A 20 23.81 1.07 5.11
CA ALA A 20 25.00 1.71 5.64
C ALA A 20 24.68 2.58 6.87
N ILE A 21 23.58 3.32 6.86
CA ILE A 21 23.11 4.09 8.03
C ILE A 21 22.85 3.15 9.22
N ILE A 22 22.12 2.05 9.01
CA ILE A 22 21.83 1.08 10.07
C ILE A 22 23.14 0.48 10.63
N VAL A 23 24.09 0.11 9.76
CA VAL A 23 25.39 -0.43 10.16
C VAL A 23 26.18 0.60 10.96
N VAL A 24 26.34 1.82 10.45
CA VAL A 24 27.07 2.90 11.14
C VAL A 24 26.42 3.22 12.49
N ALA A 25 25.09 3.33 12.55
CA ALA A 25 24.36 3.56 13.79
C ALA A 25 24.58 2.41 14.81
N SER A 26 24.59 1.16 14.34
CA SER A 26 24.84 0.00 15.21
C SER A 26 26.28 -0.11 15.72
N LEU A 27 27.24 0.42 14.96
CA LEU A 27 28.66 0.44 15.31
C LEU A 27 29.00 1.59 16.26
N LEU A 28 28.46 2.79 16.00
CA LEU A 28 28.69 3.98 16.82
C LEU A 28 27.79 4.05 18.07
N GLY A 29 26.65 3.35 18.05
CA GLY A 29 25.72 3.32 19.18
C GLY A 29 26.30 2.66 20.42
N THR A 30 26.01 3.23 21.59
CA THR A 30 26.41 2.63 22.87
C THR A 30 25.67 1.31 23.07
N LYS A 31 26.41 0.20 23.02
CA LYS A 31 25.85 -1.13 23.25
C LYS A 31 25.59 -1.29 24.74
N ALA A 32 24.39 -0.90 25.20
CA ALA A 32 24.02 -1.20 26.58
C ALA A 32 23.99 -2.72 26.78
N ALA A 33 24.37 -3.18 27.98
CA ALA A 33 24.35 -4.60 28.34
C ALA A 33 22.99 -5.22 27.98
N LYS A 34 23.02 -6.38 27.32
CA LYS A 34 21.83 -7.17 27.00
C LYS A 34 21.29 -7.80 28.28
N SER A 35 20.69 -6.99 29.15
CA SER A 35 19.96 -7.47 30.32
C SER A 35 18.63 -8.08 29.87
N LYS A 36 18.17 -9.12 30.56
CA LYS A 36 16.88 -9.77 30.30
C LYS A 36 15.73 -8.74 30.27
N THR A 37 15.70 -7.83 31.23
CA THR A 37 14.69 -6.76 31.35
C THR A 37 14.70 -5.79 30.16
N LYS A 38 15.84 -5.57 29.49
CA LYS A 38 15.91 -4.68 28.31
C LYS A 38 15.33 -5.33 27.06
N LEU A 39 15.32 -6.66 27.01
CA LEU A 39 14.82 -7.45 25.88
C LEU A 39 13.38 -7.95 26.10
N GLU A 40 12.81 -7.71 27.28
CA GLU A 40 11.41 -8.01 27.58
C GLU A 40 10.47 -7.03 26.88
N THR A 41 9.29 -7.53 26.49
CA THR A 41 8.23 -6.71 25.89
C THR A 41 7.82 -5.61 26.86
N TYR A 42 7.63 -4.40 26.36
CA TYR A 42 7.21 -3.27 27.18
C TYR A 42 5.75 -3.43 27.62
N GLU A 43 5.54 -3.72 28.91
CA GLU A 43 4.24 -3.74 29.58
C GLU A 43 4.35 -3.09 30.98
N CYS A 44 5.08 -1.96 31.07
CA CYS A 44 5.33 -1.26 32.34
C CYS A 44 5.92 -2.14 33.47
N GLY A 45 6.68 -3.19 33.13
CA GLY A 45 7.27 -4.13 34.08
C GLY A 45 6.36 -5.29 34.50
N LEU A 46 5.17 -5.41 33.89
CA LEU A 46 4.32 -6.60 33.99
C LEU A 46 4.84 -7.69 33.04
N GLU A 47 4.65 -8.96 33.42
CA GLU A 47 4.88 -10.06 32.50
C GLU A 47 3.88 -9.97 31.35
N SER A 48 4.38 -9.88 30.12
CA SER A 48 3.53 -9.81 28.93
C SER A 48 2.76 -11.13 28.79
N ASP A 49 1.46 -11.09 29.05
CA ASP A 49 0.59 -12.25 28.89
C ASP A 49 0.32 -12.50 27.40
N MET A 50 1.10 -13.39 26.80
CA MET A 50 0.88 -13.85 25.42
C MET A 50 -0.19 -14.95 25.31
N SER A 51 -0.86 -15.30 26.42
CA SER A 51 -1.90 -16.35 26.45
C SER A 51 -3.21 -15.92 25.76
N GLY A 52 -3.40 -14.61 25.57
CA GLY A 52 -4.53 -14.06 24.83
C GLY A 52 -4.29 -14.05 23.32
N SER A 53 -5.04 -14.83 22.56
CA SER A 53 -5.20 -14.57 21.11
C SER A 53 -5.92 -13.23 20.92
N THR A 54 -5.19 -12.12 20.91
CA THR A 54 -5.74 -10.82 20.55
C THR A 54 -6.23 -10.89 19.11
N LYS A 55 -7.55 -10.95 18.94
CA LYS A 55 -8.17 -10.95 17.61
C LYS A 55 -7.99 -9.56 17.02
N VAL A 56 -7.26 -9.47 15.92
CA VAL A 56 -7.16 -8.24 15.14
C VAL A 56 -8.55 -7.88 14.60
N PRO A 57 -9.00 -6.63 14.71
CA PRO A 57 -10.28 -6.20 14.17
C PRO A 57 -10.40 -6.49 12.67
N ILE A 58 -11.56 -7.01 12.23
CA ILE A 58 -11.83 -7.31 10.81
C ILE A 58 -11.80 -6.06 9.91
N LYS A 59 -11.89 -4.87 10.51
CA LYS A 59 -11.87 -3.58 9.80
C LYS A 59 -10.63 -3.42 8.91
N PHE A 60 -9.46 -3.86 9.38
CA PHE A 60 -8.22 -3.84 8.59
C PHE A 60 -8.30 -4.71 7.34
N TYR A 61 -9.00 -5.84 7.42
CA TYR A 61 -9.20 -6.74 6.30
C TYR A 61 -10.15 -6.14 5.24
N LEU A 62 -11.26 -5.52 5.69
CA LEU A 62 -12.18 -4.84 4.78
C LEU A 62 -11.49 -3.71 4.02
N THR A 63 -10.71 -2.88 4.71
CA THR A 63 -9.93 -1.81 4.08
C THR A 63 -8.89 -2.33 3.10
N ALA A 64 -8.20 -3.44 3.44
CA ALA A 64 -7.20 -4.04 2.54
C ALA A 64 -7.83 -4.58 1.26
N ILE A 65 -8.99 -5.25 1.34
CA ILE A 65 -9.71 -5.74 0.15
C ILE A 65 -10.19 -4.58 -0.71
N LEU A 66 -10.74 -3.53 -0.10
CA LEU A 66 -11.16 -2.35 -0.83
C LEU A 66 -9.99 -1.70 -1.57
N PHE A 67 -8.83 -1.58 -0.92
CA PHE A 67 -7.62 -1.07 -1.55
C PHE A 67 -7.18 -1.91 -2.75
N ILE A 68 -7.17 -3.24 -2.62
CA ILE A 68 -6.81 -4.15 -3.73
C ILE A 68 -7.78 -3.97 -4.91
N LEU A 69 -9.07 -3.82 -4.63
CA LEU A 69 -10.10 -3.63 -5.64
C LEU A 69 -9.91 -2.30 -6.40
N PHE A 70 -9.57 -1.21 -5.71
CA PHE A 70 -9.22 0.06 -6.34
C PHE A 70 -7.91 0.00 -7.12
N ASP A 71 -6.91 -0.73 -6.65
CA ASP A 71 -5.64 -0.88 -7.38
C ASP A 71 -5.85 -1.64 -8.70
N ILE A 72 -6.71 -2.66 -8.70
CA ILE A 72 -7.13 -3.38 -9.92
C ILE A 72 -7.87 -2.45 -10.89
N GLU A 73 -8.72 -1.54 -10.39
CA GLU A 73 -9.39 -0.53 -11.22
C GLU A 73 -8.37 0.34 -11.98
N ILE A 74 -7.33 0.82 -11.28
CA ILE A 74 -6.28 1.65 -11.87
C ILE A 74 -5.50 0.89 -12.95
N ILE A 75 -5.25 -0.42 -12.75
CA ILE A 75 -4.60 -1.27 -13.76
C ILE A 75 -5.40 -1.29 -15.08
N PHE A 76 -6.74 -1.25 -15.03
CA PHE A 76 -7.58 -1.15 -16.23
C PHE A 76 -7.63 0.27 -16.82
N MET A 77 -7.57 1.29 -15.97
CA MET A 77 -7.56 2.69 -16.42
C MET A 77 -6.28 3.05 -17.16
N TYR A 78 -5.13 2.48 -16.78
CA TYR A 78 -3.82 2.82 -17.35
C TYR A 78 -3.72 2.57 -18.87
N PRO A 79 -4.00 1.37 -19.41
CA PRO A 79 -3.94 1.12 -20.85
C PRO A 79 -4.99 1.92 -21.61
N TRP A 80 -6.17 2.14 -21.02
CA TRP A 80 -7.19 3.02 -21.61
C TRP A 80 -6.67 4.45 -21.75
N ALA A 81 -6.07 5.01 -20.69
CA ALA A 81 -5.56 6.39 -20.70
C ALA A 81 -4.44 6.58 -21.74
N LEU A 82 -3.56 5.59 -21.88
CA LEU A 82 -2.47 5.64 -22.87
C LEU A 82 -2.96 5.53 -24.31
N SER A 83 -3.97 4.70 -24.57
CA SER A 83 -4.48 4.44 -25.93
C SER A 83 -5.61 5.38 -26.35
N PHE A 84 -6.14 6.20 -25.44
CA PHE A 84 -7.30 7.07 -25.67
C PHE A 84 -7.14 7.98 -26.90
N ASN A 85 -5.95 8.56 -27.10
CA ASN A 85 -5.66 9.42 -28.26
C ASN A 85 -5.77 8.67 -29.59
N ASP A 86 -5.38 7.40 -29.64
CA ASP A 86 -5.46 6.60 -30.86
C ASP A 86 -6.92 6.28 -31.20
N PHE A 87 -7.75 6.00 -30.20
CA PHE A 87 -9.18 5.80 -30.38
C PHE A 87 -9.91 7.06 -30.83
N ILE A 88 -9.50 8.25 -30.35
CA ILE A 88 -10.04 9.52 -30.86
C ILE A 88 -9.74 9.66 -32.35
N ARG A 89 -8.49 9.42 -32.76
CA ARG A 89 -8.07 9.54 -34.17
C ARG A 89 -8.81 8.57 -35.08
N GLN A 90 -9.19 7.40 -34.57
CA GLN A 90 -9.97 6.40 -35.30
C GLN A 90 -11.49 6.67 -35.30
N GLY A 91 -11.96 7.71 -34.62
CA GLY A 91 -13.38 8.07 -34.54
C GLY A 91 -14.18 7.37 -33.45
N TYR A 92 -13.54 6.54 -32.62
CA TYR A 92 -14.17 5.78 -31.52
C TYR A 92 -14.09 6.49 -30.15
N GLY A 93 -13.64 7.75 -30.10
CA GLY A 93 -13.39 8.49 -28.86
C GLY A 93 -14.59 8.57 -27.91
N LEU A 94 -15.80 8.83 -28.43
CA LEU A 94 -17.01 8.90 -27.59
C LEU A 94 -17.41 7.53 -27.02
N TYR A 95 -17.24 6.46 -27.81
CA TYR A 95 -17.56 5.10 -27.38
C TYR A 95 -16.62 4.65 -26.24
N ILE A 96 -15.31 4.81 -26.43
CA ILE A 96 -14.32 4.38 -25.43
C ILE A 96 -14.40 5.23 -24.15
N MET A 97 -14.75 6.51 -24.28
CA MET A 97 -15.02 7.39 -23.12
C MET A 97 -16.27 6.94 -22.37
N GLY A 98 -17.36 6.63 -23.09
CA GLY A 98 -18.60 6.13 -22.49
C GLY A 98 -18.39 4.79 -21.77
N ALA A 99 -17.65 3.86 -22.39
CA ALA A 99 -17.33 2.57 -21.79
C ALA A 99 -16.54 2.73 -20.48
N MET A 100 -15.52 3.60 -20.46
CA MET A 100 -14.77 3.90 -19.24
C MET A 100 -15.63 4.62 -18.19
N GLY A 101 -16.49 5.54 -18.63
CA GLY A 101 -17.43 6.22 -17.73
C GLY A 101 -18.39 5.25 -17.03
N VAL A 102 -18.93 4.27 -17.75
CA VAL A 102 -19.77 3.21 -17.16
C VAL A 102 -18.97 2.33 -16.22
N PHE A 103 -17.75 1.95 -16.60
CA PHE A 103 -16.85 1.18 -15.75
C PHE A 103 -16.61 1.89 -14.41
N LEU A 104 -16.16 3.16 -14.44
CA LEU A 104 -15.94 3.96 -13.23
C LEU A 104 -17.21 4.13 -12.39
N LEU A 105 -18.36 4.35 -13.05
CA LEU A 105 -19.63 4.55 -12.37
C LEU A 105 -20.03 3.32 -11.53
N ILE A 106 -19.76 2.10 -12.01
CA ILE A 106 -20.03 0.87 -11.25
C ILE A 106 -19.19 0.83 -9.96
N PHE A 107 -17.90 1.16 -10.05
CA PHE A 107 -17.01 1.18 -8.87
C PHE A 107 -17.37 2.29 -7.89
N ILE A 108 -17.70 3.49 -8.39
CA ILE A 108 -18.15 4.63 -7.56
C ILE A 108 -19.44 4.27 -6.81
N LEU A 109 -20.40 3.61 -7.46
CA LEU A 109 -21.62 3.15 -6.80
C LEU A 109 -21.33 2.10 -5.70
N GLY A 110 -20.39 1.19 -5.96
CA GLY A 110 -19.90 0.23 -4.96
C GLY A 110 -19.29 0.93 -3.74
N LEU A 111 -18.41 1.92 -3.97
CA LEU A 111 -17.81 2.72 -2.90
C LEU A 111 -18.85 3.49 -2.08
N LEU A 112 -19.80 4.15 -2.76
CA LEU A 112 -20.88 4.87 -2.10
C LEU A 112 -21.72 3.95 -1.21
N TRP A 113 -21.98 2.72 -1.66
CA TRP A 113 -22.69 1.72 -0.88
C TRP A 113 -21.90 1.28 0.36
N GLU A 114 -20.58 1.08 0.22
CA GLU A 114 -19.71 0.66 1.31
C GLU A 114 -19.56 1.74 2.40
N VAL A 115 -19.41 3.00 1.98
CA VAL A 115 -19.41 4.16 2.88
C VAL A 115 -20.75 4.25 3.62
N LYS A 116 -21.87 4.11 2.91
CA LYS A 116 -23.21 4.11 3.53
C LYS A 116 -23.40 2.94 4.50
N SER A 117 -22.80 1.80 4.22
CA SER A 117 -22.84 0.61 5.07
C SER A 117 -21.94 0.72 6.31
N LYS A 118 -21.22 1.84 6.48
CA LYS A 118 -20.34 2.11 7.64
C LYS A 118 -19.20 1.09 7.79
N ALA A 119 -18.88 0.35 6.74
CA ALA A 119 -17.81 -0.66 6.75
C ALA A 119 -16.43 -0.05 7.00
N LEU A 120 -16.29 1.25 6.75
CA LEU A 120 -15.06 2.04 6.90
C LEU A 120 -15.05 2.90 8.17
N GLU A 121 -15.99 2.72 9.12
CA GLU A 121 -15.99 3.49 10.37
C GLU A 121 -14.94 2.96 11.37
N TRP A 122 -14.02 3.87 11.73
CA TRP A 122 -12.99 3.65 12.73
C TRP A 122 -13.41 4.35 14.03
N GLU A 123 -13.90 3.57 14.99
CA GLU A 123 -13.90 3.94 16.41
C GLU A 123 -12.63 3.38 17.05
#